data_AF-A0AAE0XCT7-F1
#
_entry.id   AF-A0AAE0XCT7-F1
#
_cell.length_a   1.000
_cell.length_b   1.000
_cell.length_c   1.000
_cell.angle_alpha   90.00
_cell.angle_beta   90.00
_cell.angle_gamma   90.00
#
_symmetry.space_group_name_H-M   'P 1'
#
loop_
_entity.id
_entity.type
_entity.pdbx_description
1 polymer ?
#
loop_
_entity_poly.entity_id
_entity_poly.type
_entity_poly.pdbx_seq_one_letter_code
_entity_poly.pdbx_strand_id
1 'polypeptide(L)'
;MGSTGGVKKFLDYGAKIDRTYSTRIGSRKHGRKHSVVYLHIAIDHGHLELVKLLIAHKANIARVGMDRRRALHFAKDLDMVRTLLAAGAREHINALGGSGGSHPPLDAMVNANVSLEVVRLVLDNGAAPYNPRSFMNPVIAAMMHERADVVDLLVQYGGKAIKGFRPLSAIGVALHVPDPVLNTKFARLCLLQNPTSFYDVTVALHSQVGLSWKDSGDS
;
A
#
# COMPACT_ATOMS: atom_id res chain seq x y z
N MET A 1 23.62 14.32 -13.14
CA MET A 1 24.61 13.79 -12.16
C MET A 1 24.88 14.77 -10.99
N GLY A 2 23.87 15.47 -10.45
CA GLY A 2 24.12 16.78 -9.79
C GLY A 2 23.76 16.98 -8.31
N SER A 3 23.40 15.98 -7.50
CA SER A 3 22.92 16.27 -6.12
C SER A 3 23.54 15.44 -4.99
N THR A 4 24.03 14.22 -5.26
CA THR A 4 24.62 13.35 -4.23
C THR A 4 25.97 13.84 -3.71
N GLY A 5 26.81 14.40 -4.58
CA GLY A 5 28.14 14.89 -4.19
C GLY A 5 28.09 16.10 -3.25
N GLY A 6 27.11 17.00 -3.42
CA GLY A 6 26.88 18.12 -2.51
C GLY A 6 26.39 17.64 -1.15
N VAL A 7 25.40 16.75 -1.13
CA VAL A 7 24.90 16.16 0.12
C VAL A 7 25.99 15.38 0.86
N LYS A 8 26.81 14.61 0.14
CA LYS A 8 27.96 13.89 0.71
C LYS A 8 28.88 14.83 1.49
N LYS A 9 29.31 15.93 0.85
CA LYS A 9 30.16 16.94 1.51
C LYS A 9 29.52 17.49 2.78
N PHE A 10 28.23 17.81 2.76
CA PHE A 10 27.54 18.30 3.95
C PHE A 10 27.49 17.27 5.08
N LEU A 11 27.27 15.98 4.77
CA LEU A 11 27.28 14.92 5.78
C LEU A 11 28.69 14.65 6.31
N ASP A 12 29.70 14.67 5.45
CA ASP A 12 31.12 14.53 5.85
C ASP A 12 31.55 15.67 6.79
N TYR A 13 31.02 16.89 6.58
CA TYR A 13 31.22 18.04 7.49
C TYR A 13 30.40 17.96 8.80
N GLY A 14 29.73 16.85 9.08
CA GLY A 14 29.04 16.61 10.36
C GLY A 14 27.61 17.16 10.43
N ALA A 15 26.96 17.42 9.28
CA ALA A 15 25.54 17.79 9.29
C ALA A 15 24.69 16.66 9.92
N LYS A 16 23.82 17.04 10.87
CA LYS A 16 22.91 16.09 11.52
C LYS A 16 21.82 15.62 10.56
N ILE A 17 21.79 14.33 10.27
CA ILE A 17 20.88 13.69 9.30
C ILE A 17 19.42 13.72 9.75
N ASP A 18 19.15 13.50 11.03
CA ASP A 18 17.78 13.38 11.56
C ASP A 18 17.24 14.66 12.22
N ARG A 19 17.73 15.83 11.79
CA ARG A 19 17.41 17.09 12.47
C ARG A 19 15.92 17.42 12.35
N THR A 20 15.21 17.42 13.48
CA THR A 20 13.82 17.91 13.56
C THR A 20 13.81 19.42 13.52
N TYR A 21 13.16 19.99 12.51
CA TYR A 21 12.79 21.40 12.56
C TYR A 21 11.31 21.51 12.90
N SER A 22 10.96 22.38 13.84
CA SER A 22 9.56 22.77 14.04
C SER A 22 9.25 23.88 13.06
N THR A 23 9.02 23.57 11.78
CA THR A 23 8.61 24.60 10.84
C THR A 23 7.13 24.91 11.07
N ARG A 24 6.85 26.17 11.43
CA ARG A 24 5.51 26.71 11.67
C ARG A 24 4.81 27.02 10.33
N ILE A 25 4.79 26.06 9.41
CA ILE A 25 4.13 26.26 8.11
C ILE A 25 2.68 25.77 8.23
N GLY A 26 1.79 26.71 8.50
CA GLY A 26 0.35 26.51 8.52
C GLY A 26 -0.33 27.05 9.78
N SER A 27 -1.29 27.95 9.59
CA SER A 27 -2.11 28.62 10.62
C SER A 27 -3.09 27.70 11.36
N ARG A 28 -2.65 26.55 11.87
CA ARG A 28 -3.46 25.66 12.73
C ARG A 28 -2.81 25.53 14.10
N LYS A 29 -3.58 25.86 15.15
CA LYS A 29 -3.22 25.90 16.58
C LYS A 29 -2.75 24.57 17.21
N HIS A 30 -2.45 23.55 16.41
CA HIS A 30 -1.85 22.30 16.87
C HIS A 30 -0.49 22.15 16.18
N GLY A 31 0.59 22.52 16.89
CA GLY A 31 1.96 22.44 16.37
C GLY A 31 2.36 21.00 16.04
N ARG A 32 2.10 20.56 14.81
CA ARG A 32 2.69 19.33 14.29
C ARG A 32 4.17 19.61 14.09
N LYS A 33 5.03 18.97 14.88
CA LYS A 33 6.47 18.97 14.65
C LYS A 33 6.72 18.34 13.28
N HIS A 34 6.89 19.15 12.24
CA HIS A 34 7.24 18.69 10.90
C HIS A 34 8.71 18.26 10.90
N SER A 35 8.96 17.05 11.41
CA SER A 35 10.23 16.37 11.24
C SER A 35 10.51 16.26 9.74
N VAL A 36 11.28 17.18 9.17
CA VAL A 36 11.84 17.03 7.83
C VAL A 36 12.73 15.80 7.90
N VAL A 37 12.42 14.77 7.11
CA VAL A 37 13.20 13.53 7.09
C VAL A 37 13.74 13.37 5.68
N TYR A 38 15.01 13.72 5.49
CA TYR A 38 15.71 13.63 4.22
C TYR A 38 15.60 12.24 3.59
N LEU A 39 15.63 11.19 4.42
CA LEU A 39 15.47 9.81 3.98
C LEU A 39 14.12 9.57 3.29
N HIS A 40 13.00 10.03 3.86
CA HIS A 40 11.67 9.83 3.25
C HIS A 40 11.55 10.55 1.90
N ILE A 41 12.08 11.77 1.81
CA ILE A 41 12.04 12.56 0.56
C ILE A 41 12.88 11.87 -0.51
N ALA A 42 14.08 11.39 -0.17
CA ALA A 42 14.94 10.68 -1.10
C ALA A 42 14.29 9.38 -1.61
N ILE A 43 13.59 8.64 -0.75
CA ILE A 43 12.85 7.42 -1.12
C ILE A 43 11.67 7.75 -2.04
N ASP A 44 10.86 8.75 -1.69
CA ASP A 44 9.65 9.12 -2.45
C ASP A 44 9.99 9.57 -3.89
N HIS A 45 11.17 10.18 -4.08
CA HIS A 45 11.70 10.58 -5.38
C HIS A 45 12.56 9.50 -6.08
N GLY A 46 12.68 8.29 -5.50
CA GLY A 46 13.44 7.18 -6.10
C GLY A 46 14.96 7.38 -6.15
N HIS A 47 15.52 8.26 -5.32
CA HIS A 47 16.96 8.58 -5.33
C HIS A 47 17.79 7.52 -4.58
N LEU A 48 17.92 6.33 -5.16
CA LEU A 48 18.57 5.17 -4.54
C LEU A 48 19.99 5.46 -4.01
N GLU A 49 20.83 6.12 -4.80
CA GLU A 49 22.21 6.43 -4.39
C GLU A 49 22.27 7.41 -3.21
N LEU A 50 21.31 8.35 -3.14
CA LEU A 50 21.18 9.24 -2.00
C LEU A 50 20.72 8.48 -0.76
N VAL A 51 19.79 7.53 -0.91
CA VAL A 51 19.32 6.66 0.18
C VAL A 51 20.46 5.80 0.74
N LYS A 52 21.23 5.14 -0.14
CA LYS A 52 22.43 4.38 0.27
C LYS A 52 23.42 5.23 1.05
N LEU A 53 23.67 6.46 0.57
CA LEU A 53 24.55 7.41 1.24
C LEU A 53 24.00 7.81 2.63
N LEU A 54 22.71 8.14 2.74
CA LEU A 54 22.09 8.49 4.02
C LEU A 54 22.17 7.31 5.02
N ILE A 55 21.93 6.09 4.56
CA ILE A 55 22.04 4.87 5.37
C ILE A 55 23.48 4.64 5.83
N ALA A 56 24.47 4.84 4.94
CA ALA A 56 25.90 4.72 5.29
C ALA A 56 26.31 5.70 6.40
N HIS A 57 25.70 6.89 6.44
CA HIS A 57 25.89 7.86 7.52
C HIS A 57 24.95 7.63 8.72
N LYS A 58 24.34 6.45 8.87
CA LYS A 58 23.48 6.03 10.00
C LYS A 58 22.15 6.78 10.09
N ALA A 59 21.52 7.11 8.96
CA ALA A 59 20.14 7.58 8.95
C ALA A 59 19.20 6.58 9.65
N ASN A 60 18.30 7.08 10.49
CA ASN A 60 17.37 6.24 11.23
C ASN A 60 16.25 5.70 10.31
N ILE A 61 16.33 4.41 9.94
CA ILE A 61 15.31 3.72 9.13
C ILE A 61 13.94 3.64 9.83
N ALA A 62 13.94 3.55 11.16
CA ALA A 62 12.72 3.50 11.97
C ALA A 62 12.04 4.87 12.09
N ARG A 63 12.64 5.93 11.56
CA ARG A 63 12.13 7.28 11.68
C ARG A 63 10.72 7.39 11.11
N VAL A 64 9.87 8.09 11.84
CA VAL A 64 8.51 8.41 11.43
C VAL A 64 8.50 9.79 10.78
N GLY A 65 8.03 9.85 9.53
CA GLY A 65 7.87 11.06 8.73
C GLY A 65 6.45 11.63 8.78
N MET A 66 6.06 12.30 7.69
CA MET A 66 4.72 12.88 7.55
C MET A 66 3.64 11.80 7.58
N ASP A 67 2.49 12.13 8.16
CA ASP A 67 1.36 11.21 8.35
C ASP A 67 1.72 9.89 9.04
N ARG A 68 2.70 9.93 9.94
CA ARG A 68 3.21 8.75 10.65
C ARG A 68 3.78 7.65 9.73
N ARG A 69 4.09 7.97 8.47
CA ARG A 69 4.69 7.04 7.52
C ARG A 69 6.17 6.82 7.81
N ARG A 70 6.66 5.62 7.52
CA ARG A 70 8.08 5.23 7.62
C ARG A 70 8.65 4.96 6.23
N ALA A 71 9.96 4.74 6.13
CA ALA A 71 10.69 4.52 4.88
C ALA A 71 9.97 3.58 3.88
N LEU A 72 9.55 2.39 4.31
CA LEU A 72 8.86 1.42 3.45
C LEU A 72 7.51 1.92 2.88
N HIS A 73 6.82 2.87 3.51
CA HIS A 73 5.54 3.37 2.99
C HIS A 73 5.70 4.16 1.68
N PHE A 74 6.91 4.65 1.39
CA PHE A 74 7.21 5.47 0.21
C PHE A 74 7.95 4.67 -0.88
N ALA A 75 8.43 3.47 -0.55
CA ALA A 75 9.25 2.70 -1.47
C ALA A 75 8.38 2.09 -2.59
N LYS A 76 8.77 2.33 -3.84
CA LYS A 76 8.05 1.86 -5.04
C LYS A 76 8.84 0.86 -5.87
N ASP A 77 10.18 0.97 -5.81
CA ASP A 77 11.09 0.17 -6.64
C ASP A 77 11.70 -1.00 -5.88
N LEU A 78 12.01 -2.07 -6.61
CA LEU A 78 12.57 -3.30 -6.05
C LEU A 78 13.89 -3.05 -5.32
N ASP A 79 14.83 -2.33 -5.93
CA ASP A 79 16.14 -2.04 -5.34
C ASP A 79 16.03 -1.16 -4.11
N MET A 80 15.07 -0.22 -4.11
CA MET A 80 14.78 0.62 -2.95
C MET A 80 14.28 -0.23 -1.78
N VAL A 81 13.33 -1.13 -2.02
CA VAL A 81 12.80 -2.03 -1.00
C VAL A 81 13.90 -2.96 -0.48
N ARG A 82 14.71 -3.56 -1.35
CA ARG A 82 15.85 -4.40 -0.94
C ARG A 82 16.84 -3.63 -0.07
N THR A 83 17.19 -2.41 -0.46
CA THR A 83 18.11 -1.55 0.29
C THR A 83 17.56 -1.22 1.68
N LEU A 84 16.26 -0.88 1.78
CA LEU A 84 15.63 -0.58 3.06
C LEU A 84 15.51 -1.81 3.95
N LEU A 85 15.14 -2.97 3.40
CA LEU A 85 15.08 -4.23 4.14
C LEU A 85 16.46 -4.64 4.67
N ALA A 86 17.52 -4.51 3.86
CA ALA A 86 18.90 -4.75 4.28
C ALA A 86 19.37 -3.79 5.39
N ALA A 87 18.82 -2.58 5.43
CA ALA A 87 19.08 -1.59 6.47
C ALA A 87 18.20 -1.76 7.74
N GLY A 88 17.48 -2.88 7.87
CA GLY A 88 16.69 -3.19 9.06
C GLY A 88 15.22 -2.75 9.02
N ALA A 89 14.70 -2.29 7.87
CA ALA A 89 13.30 -1.88 7.78
C ALA A 89 12.30 -3.03 8.01
N ARG A 90 12.76 -4.29 7.98
CA ARG A 90 11.93 -5.48 8.19
C ARG A 90 11.23 -5.49 9.56
N GLU A 91 11.85 -4.95 10.62
CA GLU A 91 11.22 -4.82 11.95
C GLU A 91 9.94 -3.96 11.95
N HIS A 92 9.76 -3.16 10.89
CA HIS A 92 8.66 -2.23 10.74
C HIS A 92 7.84 -2.51 9.48
N ILE A 93 7.93 -3.72 8.94
CA ILE A 93 7.25 -4.13 7.70
C ILE A 93 5.72 -4.06 7.80
N ASN A 94 5.17 -4.14 9.01
CA ASN A 94 3.74 -4.02 9.31
C ASN A 94 3.40 -2.74 10.10
N ALA A 95 4.34 -1.80 10.21
CA ALA A 95 4.13 -0.58 10.99
C ALA A 95 3.05 0.30 10.35
N LEU A 96 2.08 0.74 11.14
CA LEU A 96 0.97 1.53 10.62
C LEU A 96 1.35 3.00 10.45
N GLY A 97 0.99 3.57 9.30
CA GLY A 97 1.10 4.98 8.97
C GLY A 97 -0.09 5.48 8.15
N GLY A 98 0.07 6.63 7.50
CA GLY A 98 -0.96 7.31 6.72
C GLY A 98 -1.95 8.12 7.56
N SER A 99 -2.82 8.87 6.88
CA SER A 99 -3.90 9.62 7.53
C SER A 99 -4.78 8.64 8.33
N GLY A 100 -4.91 8.86 9.64
CA GLY A 100 -5.60 7.94 10.57
C GLY A 100 -4.74 6.83 11.16
N GLY A 101 -3.51 6.62 10.69
CA GLY A 101 -2.54 5.67 11.28
C GLY A 101 -2.96 4.21 11.17
N SER A 102 -3.64 3.84 10.07
CA SER A 102 -4.23 2.52 9.84
C SER A 102 -3.68 1.79 8.61
N HIS A 103 -2.71 2.36 7.88
CA HIS A 103 -2.20 1.76 6.65
C HIS A 103 -0.80 1.18 6.86
N PRO A 104 -0.62 -0.15 6.78
CA PRO A 104 0.69 -0.78 6.64
C PRO A 104 1.41 -0.32 5.36
N PRO A 105 2.73 -0.56 5.25
CA PRO A 105 3.49 -0.28 4.03
C PRO A 105 2.93 -1.00 2.79
N LEU A 106 2.49 -2.26 2.91
CA LEU A 106 1.92 -3.02 1.80
C LEU A 106 0.69 -2.33 1.20
N ASP A 107 -0.22 -1.81 2.02
CA ASP A 107 -1.37 -1.02 1.55
C ASP A 107 -0.91 0.18 0.71
N ALA A 108 0.09 0.92 1.19
CA ALA A 108 0.60 2.09 0.47
C ALA A 108 1.26 1.72 -0.86
N MET A 109 2.03 0.63 -0.87
CA MET A 109 2.69 0.08 -2.06
C MET A 109 1.69 -0.35 -3.13
N VAL A 110 0.68 -1.16 -2.76
CA VAL A 110 -0.34 -1.62 -3.72
C VAL A 110 -1.20 -0.46 -4.21
N ASN A 111 -1.56 0.49 -3.34
CA ASN A 111 -2.25 1.72 -3.77
C ASN A 111 -1.43 2.57 -4.74
N ALA A 112 -0.10 2.58 -4.62
CA ALA A 112 0.81 3.23 -5.55
C ALA A 112 1.08 2.41 -6.83
N ASN A 113 0.39 1.28 -7.01
CA ASN A 113 0.49 0.39 -8.17
C ASN A 113 1.92 -0.10 -8.47
N VAL A 114 2.68 -0.49 -7.44
CA VAL A 114 4.06 -1.01 -7.59
C VAL A 114 4.09 -2.39 -8.25
N SER A 115 5.23 -2.80 -8.83
CA SER A 115 5.35 -4.09 -9.53
C SER A 115 5.02 -5.32 -8.67
N LEU A 116 4.64 -6.44 -9.32
CA LEU A 116 4.31 -7.70 -8.64
C LEU A 116 5.48 -8.20 -7.77
N GLU A 117 6.71 -8.02 -8.25
CA GLU A 117 7.94 -8.42 -7.57
C GLU A 117 8.15 -7.67 -6.26
N VAL A 118 7.80 -6.39 -6.21
CA VAL A 118 7.86 -5.59 -4.98
C VAL A 118 6.85 -6.11 -3.96
N VAL A 119 5.62 -6.37 -4.40
CA VAL A 119 4.56 -6.95 -3.54
C VAL A 119 5.02 -8.31 -2.98
N ARG A 120 5.54 -9.19 -3.85
CA ARG A 120 6.06 -10.50 -3.47
C ARG A 120 7.19 -10.40 -2.46
N LEU A 121 8.19 -9.56 -2.73
CA LEU A 121 9.34 -9.38 -1.85
C LEU A 121 8.92 -8.96 -0.43
N VAL A 122 7.95 -8.08 -0.32
CA VAL A 122 7.48 -7.56 0.96
C VAL A 122 6.64 -8.60 1.70
N LEU A 123 5.80 -9.36 1.00
CA LEU A 123 5.08 -10.51 1.56
C LEU A 123 6.04 -11.60 2.05
N ASP A 124 7.07 -11.95 1.27
CA ASP A 124 8.11 -12.93 1.64
C ASP A 124 8.90 -12.51 2.89
N ASN A 125 8.95 -11.21 3.18
CA ASN A 125 9.59 -10.68 4.37
C ASN A 125 8.66 -10.53 5.58
N GLY A 126 7.43 -11.05 5.49
CA GLY A 126 6.47 -11.10 6.61
C GLY A 126 5.50 -9.93 6.66
N ALA A 127 5.27 -9.22 5.56
CA ALA A 127 4.16 -8.29 5.48
C ALA A 127 2.83 -9.04 5.61
N ALA A 128 1.93 -8.51 6.44
CA ALA A 128 0.58 -9.01 6.55
C ALA A 128 -0.15 -8.71 5.23
N PRO A 129 -0.81 -9.71 4.61
CA PRO A 129 -1.47 -9.56 3.30
C PRO A 129 -2.67 -8.60 3.34
N TYR A 130 -3.19 -8.28 4.53
CA TYR A 130 -4.20 -7.25 4.73
C TYR A 130 -4.22 -6.77 6.20
N ASN A 131 -4.74 -5.56 6.42
CA ASN A 131 -5.12 -5.08 7.74
C ASN A 131 -6.65 -5.16 7.91
N PRO A 132 -7.18 -5.96 8.88
CA PRO A 132 -8.62 -6.08 9.12
C PRO A 132 -9.33 -4.76 9.48
N ARG A 133 -8.57 -3.74 9.92
CA ARG A 133 -9.08 -2.43 10.28
C ARG A 133 -9.09 -1.43 9.12
N SER A 134 -8.43 -1.76 8.01
CA SER A 134 -8.40 -0.91 6.82
C SER A 134 -9.58 -1.24 5.91
N PHE A 135 -10.38 -0.23 5.58
CA PHE A 135 -11.42 -0.36 4.56
C PHE A 135 -10.78 -0.59 3.19
N MET A 136 -9.78 0.24 2.84
CA MET A 136 -9.03 0.13 1.61
C MET A 136 -7.82 -0.79 1.85
N ASN A 137 -8.08 -2.10 1.80
CA ASN A 137 -7.03 -3.12 1.94
C ASN A 137 -6.32 -3.39 0.59
N PRO A 138 -5.19 -4.12 0.60
CA PRO A 138 -4.39 -4.37 -0.61
C PRO A 138 -5.15 -5.10 -1.73
N VAL A 139 -6.07 -6.03 -1.40
CA VAL A 139 -6.84 -6.77 -2.40
C VAL A 139 -7.79 -5.83 -3.13
N ILE A 140 -8.49 -4.95 -2.41
CA ILE A 140 -9.38 -3.96 -3.01
C ILE A 140 -8.61 -2.99 -3.90
N ALA A 141 -7.45 -2.50 -3.42
CA ALA A 141 -6.61 -1.60 -4.21
C ALA A 141 -6.12 -2.27 -5.50
N ALA A 142 -5.68 -3.53 -5.44
CA ALA A 142 -5.26 -4.29 -6.62
C ALA A 142 -6.41 -4.50 -7.62
N MET A 143 -7.64 -4.70 -7.14
CA MET A 143 -8.83 -4.80 -8.00
C MET A 143 -9.11 -3.48 -8.74
N MET A 144 -9.05 -2.35 -8.03
CA MET A 144 -9.24 -1.03 -8.63
C MET A 144 -8.19 -0.69 -9.69
N HIS A 145 -6.98 -1.24 -9.55
CA HIS A 145 -5.90 -1.11 -10.53
C HIS A 145 -5.93 -2.20 -11.61
N GLU A 146 -6.94 -3.05 -11.63
CA GLU A 146 -7.13 -4.16 -12.58
C GLU A 146 -5.97 -5.17 -12.59
N ARG A 147 -5.36 -5.38 -11.42
CA ARG A 147 -4.18 -6.22 -11.25
C ARG A 147 -4.50 -7.61 -10.72
N ALA A 148 -4.99 -8.45 -11.62
CA ALA A 148 -5.32 -9.85 -11.34
C ALA A 148 -4.13 -10.64 -10.75
N ASP A 149 -2.91 -10.34 -11.19
CA ASP A 149 -1.66 -10.94 -10.72
C ASP A 149 -1.38 -10.64 -9.24
N VAL A 150 -1.58 -9.39 -8.81
CA VAL A 150 -1.42 -8.96 -7.41
C VAL A 150 -2.54 -9.51 -6.55
N VAL A 151 -3.76 -9.55 -7.07
CA VAL A 151 -4.89 -10.18 -6.38
C VAL A 151 -4.57 -11.63 -6.05
N ASP A 152 -4.13 -12.41 -7.05
CA ASP A 152 -3.81 -13.82 -6.85
C ASP A 152 -2.71 -14.01 -5.82
N LEU A 153 -1.65 -13.20 -5.92
CA LEU A 153 -0.56 -13.23 -4.96
C LEU A 153 -1.05 -12.89 -3.55
N LEU A 154 -1.85 -11.84 -3.37
CA LEU A 154 -2.36 -11.47 -2.05
C LEU A 154 -3.26 -12.57 -1.47
N VAL A 155 -4.14 -13.17 -2.28
CA VAL A 155 -5.02 -14.26 -1.86
C VAL A 155 -4.21 -15.50 -1.47
N GLN A 156 -3.16 -15.84 -2.23
CA GLN A 156 -2.24 -16.94 -1.88
C GLN A 156 -1.61 -16.77 -0.51
N TYR A 157 -1.29 -15.54 -0.10
CA TYR A 157 -0.74 -15.24 1.23
C TYR A 157 -1.81 -15.08 2.31
N GLY A 158 -3.11 -15.25 1.99
CA GLY A 158 -4.23 -15.15 2.94
C GLY A 158 -4.93 -13.79 2.96
N GLY A 159 -4.75 -12.98 1.92
CA GLY A 159 -5.43 -11.69 1.70
C GLY A 159 -6.94 -11.83 1.59
N LYS A 160 -7.67 -10.89 2.20
CA LYS A 160 -9.14 -10.88 2.20
C LYS A 160 -9.68 -9.61 1.56
N ALA A 161 -10.73 -9.78 0.75
CA ALA A 161 -11.40 -8.69 0.06
C ALA A 161 -12.26 -7.84 1.00
N ILE A 162 -12.94 -8.45 1.98
CA ILE A 162 -13.97 -7.77 2.79
C ILE A 162 -13.83 -8.01 4.29
N LYS A 163 -14.28 -7.00 5.07
CA LYS A 163 -14.64 -7.15 6.48
C LYS A 163 -16.09 -7.63 6.58
N GLY A 164 -16.40 -8.37 7.65
CA GLY A 164 -17.77 -8.61 8.09
C GLY A 164 -18.63 -7.34 8.04
N PHE A 165 -19.76 -7.45 7.34
CA PHE A 165 -20.88 -6.52 7.23
C PHE A 165 -20.58 -5.13 6.62
N ARG A 166 -20.49 -5.08 5.28
CA ARG A 166 -21.16 -4.05 4.46
C ARG A 166 -21.12 -4.41 2.96
N PRO A 167 -22.21 -4.94 2.38
CA PRO A 167 -22.29 -5.30 0.95
C PRO A 167 -22.03 -4.10 0.00
N LEU A 168 -22.29 -2.87 0.48
CA LEU A 168 -22.01 -1.63 -0.24
C LEU A 168 -20.53 -1.47 -0.68
N SER A 169 -19.56 -2.06 0.03
CA SER A 169 -18.14 -1.95 -0.37
C SER A 169 -17.77 -2.89 -1.50
N ALA A 170 -18.30 -4.12 -1.50
CA ALA A 170 -18.05 -5.07 -2.58
C ALA A 170 -18.78 -4.63 -3.86
N ILE A 171 -20.04 -4.22 -3.77
CA ILE A 171 -20.79 -3.69 -4.92
C ILE A 171 -20.13 -2.41 -5.44
N GLY A 172 -19.73 -1.49 -4.55
CA GLY A 172 -19.06 -0.25 -4.94
C GLY A 172 -17.77 -0.50 -5.72
N VAL A 173 -16.96 -1.49 -5.30
CA VAL A 173 -15.73 -1.87 -6.02
C VAL A 173 -16.06 -2.55 -7.34
N ALA A 174 -17.02 -3.48 -7.36
CA ALA A 174 -17.46 -4.15 -8.60
C ALA A 174 -17.96 -3.16 -9.66
N LEU A 175 -18.66 -2.10 -9.27
CA LEU A 175 -19.09 -1.04 -10.19
C LEU A 175 -17.92 -0.23 -10.78
N HIS A 176 -16.76 -0.20 -10.13
CA HIS A 176 -15.57 0.52 -10.59
C HIS A 176 -14.57 -0.35 -11.34
N VAL A 177 -14.72 -1.70 -11.33
CA VAL A 177 -13.84 -2.62 -12.07
C VAL A 177 -14.43 -2.86 -13.47
N PRO A 178 -13.83 -2.30 -14.55
CA PRO A 178 -14.34 -2.43 -15.91
C PRO A 178 -14.17 -3.86 -16.45
N ASP A 179 -13.08 -4.55 -16.10
CA ASP A 179 -12.83 -5.92 -16.54
C ASP A 179 -13.89 -6.89 -15.96
N PRO A 180 -14.77 -7.46 -16.82
CA PRO A 180 -15.83 -8.36 -16.37
C PRO A 180 -15.30 -9.67 -15.78
N VAL A 181 -14.12 -10.13 -16.21
CA VAL A 181 -13.50 -11.37 -15.71
C VAL A 181 -12.99 -11.14 -14.29
N LEU A 182 -12.24 -10.06 -14.08
CA LEU A 182 -11.73 -9.69 -12.77
C LEU A 182 -12.86 -9.36 -11.78
N ASN A 183 -13.91 -8.71 -12.26
CA ASN A 183 -15.12 -8.43 -11.48
C ASN A 183 -15.82 -9.73 -11.04
N THR A 184 -16.03 -10.68 -11.96
CA THR A 184 -16.61 -12.00 -11.63
C THR A 184 -15.74 -12.73 -10.59
N LYS A 185 -14.41 -12.67 -10.74
CA LYS A 185 -13.45 -13.23 -9.78
C LYS A 185 -13.59 -12.57 -8.41
N PHE A 186 -13.70 -11.24 -8.36
CA PHE A 186 -13.89 -10.49 -7.13
C PHE A 186 -15.21 -10.85 -6.42
N ALA A 187 -16.31 -10.93 -7.17
CA ALA A 187 -17.60 -11.36 -6.64
C ALA A 187 -17.52 -12.77 -6.03
N ARG A 188 -16.87 -13.72 -6.72
CA ARG A 188 -16.62 -15.07 -6.19
C ARG A 188 -15.77 -15.05 -4.93
N LEU A 189 -14.67 -14.28 -4.92
CA LEU A 189 -13.81 -14.15 -3.73
C LEU A 189 -14.59 -13.60 -2.53
N CYS A 190 -15.44 -12.59 -2.73
CA CYS A 190 -16.28 -12.03 -1.67
C CYS A 190 -17.27 -13.06 -1.12
N LEU A 191 -17.94 -13.82 -2.01
CA LEU A 191 -18.90 -14.86 -1.61
C LEU A 191 -18.23 -15.99 -0.80
N LEU A 192 -17.07 -16.47 -1.26
CA LEU A 192 -16.32 -17.52 -0.58
C LEU A 192 -15.82 -17.07 0.80
N GLN A 193 -15.43 -15.81 0.93
CA GLN A 193 -14.93 -15.25 2.19
C GLN A 193 -16.05 -14.81 3.15
N ASN A 194 -17.27 -14.58 2.64
CA ASN A 194 -18.42 -14.18 3.45
C ASN A 194 -19.77 -14.70 2.88
N PRO A 195 -20.14 -15.96 3.19
CA PRO A 195 -21.33 -16.61 2.61
C PRO A 195 -22.67 -15.99 3.03
N THR A 196 -22.71 -15.13 4.06
CA THR A 196 -23.96 -14.45 4.49
C THR A 196 -24.44 -13.33 3.55
N SER A 197 -23.67 -12.99 2.51
CA SER A 197 -23.94 -11.89 1.57
C SER A 197 -24.52 -12.35 0.21
N PHE A 198 -25.04 -13.58 0.13
CA PHE A 198 -25.40 -14.24 -1.13
C PHE A 198 -26.40 -13.46 -1.99
N TYR A 199 -27.37 -12.77 -1.37
CA TYR A 199 -28.44 -12.03 -2.07
C TYR A 199 -27.96 -10.74 -2.74
N ASP A 200 -26.96 -10.05 -2.19
CA ASP A 200 -26.54 -8.72 -2.68
C ASP A 200 -25.48 -8.79 -3.80
N VAL A 201 -24.61 -9.81 -3.76
CA VAL A 201 -23.56 -9.99 -4.79
C VAL A 201 -24.16 -10.51 -6.09
N THR A 202 -25.21 -11.34 -6.02
CA THR A 202 -25.94 -11.80 -7.20
C THR A 202 -26.64 -10.66 -7.91
N VAL A 203 -27.27 -9.71 -7.19
CA VAL A 203 -27.93 -8.54 -7.83
C VAL A 203 -26.91 -7.66 -8.57
N ALA A 204 -25.71 -7.47 -8.01
CA ALA A 204 -24.65 -6.70 -8.68
C ALA A 204 -24.15 -7.37 -9.97
N LEU A 205 -23.94 -8.69 -9.95
CA LEU A 205 -23.60 -9.47 -11.15
C LEU A 205 -24.70 -9.38 -12.22
N HIS A 206 -25.98 -9.48 -11.83
CA HIS A 206 -27.11 -9.35 -12.78
C HIS A 206 -27.22 -7.95 -13.43
N SER A 207 -26.70 -6.90 -12.80
CA SER A 207 -26.74 -5.54 -13.36
C SER A 207 -25.64 -5.23 -14.37
N GLN A 208 -24.50 -5.92 -14.30
CA GLN A 208 -23.34 -5.71 -15.17
C GLN A 208 -23.27 -6.70 -16.33
N VAL A 209 -23.68 -7.95 -16.10
CA VAL A 209 -23.83 -8.93 -17.18
C VAL A 209 -25.30 -8.94 -17.55
N GLY A 210 -25.66 -8.41 -18.72
CA GLY A 210 -27.02 -8.49 -19.29
C GLY A 210 -27.44 -9.92 -19.64
N LEU A 211 -27.18 -10.89 -18.76
CA LEU A 211 -27.57 -12.28 -18.87
C LEU A 211 -28.99 -12.41 -18.35
N SER A 212 -29.92 -12.21 -19.27
CA SER A 212 -31.24 -12.84 -19.23
C SER A 212 -31.03 -14.34 -19.01
N TRP A 213 -31.33 -14.83 -17.81
CA TRP A 213 -31.82 -16.19 -17.67
C TRP A 213 -33.18 -16.20 -18.35
N LYS A 214 -33.20 -16.36 -19.68
CA LYS A 214 -34.40 -16.93 -20.29
C LYS A 214 -34.51 -18.31 -19.71
N ASP A 215 -35.59 -18.53 -18.97
CA ASP A 215 -36.14 -19.82 -18.68
C ASP A 215 -35.89 -20.74 -19.87
N SER A 216 -34.95 -21.66 -19.72
CA SER A 216 -34.97 -22.90 -20.48
C SER A 216 -36.09 -23.70 -19.82
N GLY A 217 -37.32 -23.34 -20.20
CA GLY A 217 -38.42 -24.27 -20.17
C GLY A 217 -38.03 -25.42 -21.08
N ASP A 218 -37.65 -26.52 -20.46
CA ASP A 218 -37.89 -27.84 -21.03
C ASP A 218 -38.82 -28.55 -20.05
N SER A 219 -40.08 -28.60 -20.48
CA SER A 219 -41.08 -29.69 -20.37
C SER A 219 -41.04 -30.61 -19.14
#